data_AF-A0A956KMG3-F1
#
_entry.id   AF-A0A956KMG3-F1
#
_cell.length_a   1.000
_cell.length_b   1.000
_cell.length_c   1.000
_cell.angle_alpha   90.00
_cell.angle_beta   90.00
_cell.angle_gamma   90.00
#
_symmetry.space_group_name_H-M   'P 1'
#
loop_
_entity.id
_entity.type
_entity.pdbx_description
1 polymer ?
#
loop_
_entity_poly.entity_id
_entity_poly.type
_entity_poly.pdbx_seq_one_letter_code
_entity_poly.pdbx_strand_id
1 'polypeptide(L)'
;VGEFMGSDTWIDGAFALEQGFIFTAMILATATVLIIERKFTQAGLWLVAAAVLSSVGLMHGYRWTLGDTVLDVFAPWQHPERLNWALGYLAMAAVLFLAPTVTEPDEVDHTA
;
A
#
# COMPACT_ATOMS: atom_id res chain seq x y z
N VAL A 1 4.56 -24.42 -0.90
CA VAL A 1 3.69 -23.85 0.15
C VAL A 1 3.72 -24.69 1.44
N GLY A 2 3.60 -26.02 1.38
CA GLY A 2 3.52 -26.87 2.59
C GLY A 2 4.75 -26.90 3.53
N GLU A 3 5.96 -26.67 3.04
CA GLU A 3 7.18 -26.77 3.87
C GLU A 3 7.49 -25.48 4.66
N PHE A 4 7.18 -24.30 4.10
CA PHE A 4 7.43 -23.00 4.74
C PHE A 4 6.40 -22.60 5.80
N MET A 5 5.16 -23.09 5.67
CA MET A 5 4.13 -22.89 6.70
C MET A 5 4.44 -23.66 7.99
N GLY A 6 5.34 -24.65 7.94
CA GLY A 6 5.83 -25.38 9.11
C GLY A 6 7.02 -24.72 9.81
N SER A 7 7.61 -23.66 9.24
CA SER A 7 8.85 -23.04 9.73
C SER A 7 8.70 -21.60 10.25
N ASP A 8 7.49 -21.15 10.60
CA ASP A 8 7.20 -19.76 11.07
C ASP A 8 7.78 -18.66 10.17
N THR A 9 8.00 -18.97 8.89
CA THR A 9 8.65 -18.06 7.96
C THR A 9 7.55 -17.28 7.22
N TRP A 10 7.29 -16.05 7.68
CA TRP A 10 6.32 -15.10 7.10
C TRP A 10 6.81 -14.51 5.77
N ILE A 11 7.17 -15.37 4.81
CA ILE A 11 7.84 -14.99 3.57
C ILE A 11 6.90 -14.40 2.52
N ASP A 12 5.59 -14.67 2.64
CA ASP A 12 4.57 -14.20 1.69
C ASP A 12 4.54 -12.66 1.60
N GLY A 13 4.77 -11.96 2.71
CA GLY A 13 4.83 -10.50 2.73
C GLY A 13 6.05 -9.95 1.98
N ALA A 14 7.19 -10.63 2.04
CA ALA A 14 8.40 -10.22 1.34
C ALA A 14 8.21 -10.30 -0.19
N PHE A 15 7.67 -11.42 -0.69
CA PHE A 15 7.37 -11.57 -2.11
C PHE A 15 6.29 -10.60 -2.59
N ALA A 16 5.26 -10.36 -1.78
CA ALA A 16 4.26 -9.34 -2.10
C ALA A 16 4.89 -7.93 -2.20
N LEU A 17 5.85 -7.57 -1.34
CA LEU A 17 6.51 -6.27 -1.41
C LEU A 17 7.45 -6.12 -2.62
N GLU A 18 8.03 -7.22 -3.08
CA GLU A 18 8.87 -7.25 -4.28
C GLU A 18 8.05 -6.97 -5.55
N GLN A 19 6.86 -7.57 -5.67
CA GLN A 19 6.03 -7.41 -6.85
C GLN A 19 5.37 -6.02 -6.91
N GLY A 20 5.80 -5.23 -7.89
CA GLY A 20 5.40 -3.83 -8.04
C GLY A 20 6.22 -2.85 -7.19
N PHE A 21 7.40 -3.25 -6.71
CA PHE A 21 8.28 -2.45 -5.84
C PHE A 21 8.44 -0.98 -6.28
N ILE A 22 8.66 -0.71 -7.58
CA ILE A 22 8.83 0.66 -8.09
C ILE A 22 7.57 1.49 -7.86
N PHE A 23 6.38 0.95 -8.14
CA PHE A 23 5.11 1.63 -7.87
C PHE A 23 4.94 1.89 -6.38
N THR A 24 5.15 0.86 -5.56
CA THR A 24 5.06 0.94 -4.11
C THR A 24 5.98 2.03 -3.55
N ALA A 25 7.26 2.03 -3.93
CA ALA A 25 8.24 2.99 -3.47
C ALA A 25 7.89 4.42 -3.88
N MET A 26 7.54 4.64 -5.15
CA MET A 26 7.22 5.97 -5.67
C MET A 26 5.95 6.55 -5.04
N ILE A 27 4.91 5.74 -4.87
CA ILE A 27 3.64 6.19 -4.28
C ILE A 27 3.82 6.48 -2.80
N LEU A 28 4.47 5.59 -2.04
CA LEU A 28 4.69 5.81 -0.61
C LEU A 28 5.65 6.98 -0.35
N ALA A 29 6.69 7.17 -1.18
CA ALA A 29 7.55 8.35 -1.09
C ALA A 29 6.76 9.64 -1.34
N THR A 30 5.90 9.65 -2.37
CA THR A 30 5.04 10.80 -2.69
C THR A 30 4.06 11.09 -1.55
N ALA A 31 3.38 10.07 -1.03
CA ALA A 31 2.48 10.20 0.10
C ALA A 31 3.21 10.75 1.34
N THR A 32 4.44 10.29 1.59
CA THR A 32 5.28 10.77 2.71
C THR A 32 5.57 12.27 2.60
N VAL A 33 6.00 12.74 1.43
CA VAL A 33 6.26 14.17 1.20
C VAL A 33 4.98 14.99 1.38
N LEU A 34 3.85 14.53 0.83
CA LEU A 34 2.57 15.23 0.96
C LEU A 34 2.08 15.27 2.42
N ILE A 35 2.32 14.22 3.21
CA ILE A 35 2.02 14.21 4.65
C ILE A 35 2.89 15.24 5.39
N ILE A 36 4.19 15.31 5.09
CA ILE A 36 5.12 16.29 5.67
C ILE A 36 4.65 17.72 5.35
N GLU A 37 4.25 17.97 4.10
CA GLU A 37 3.70 19.24 3.65
C GLU A 37 2.26 19.51 4.12
N ARG A 38 1.68 18.62 4.95
CA ARG A 38 0.29 18.68 5.44
C ARG A 38 -0.78 18.69 4.34
N LYS A 39 -0.45 18.20 3.15
CA LYS A 39 -1.38 18.01 2.01
C LYS A 39 -2.08 16.66 2.08
N PHE A 40 -2.77 16.40 3.20
CA PHE A 40 -3.33 15.08 3.51
C PHE A 40 -4.33 14.55 2.46
N THR A 41 -5.19 15.41 1.91
CA THR A 41 -6.11 15.00 0.84
C THR A 41 -5.37 14.52 -0.41
N GLN A 42 -4.28 15.20 -0.80
CA GLN A 42 -3.48 14.76 -1.95
C GLN A 42 -2.77 13.42 -1.64
N ALA A 43 -2.23 13.27 -0.42
CA ALA A 43 -1.63 12.01 0.02
C ALA A 43 -2.67 10.86 -0.02
N GLY A 44 -3.89 11.11 0.44
CA GLY A 44 -5.00 10.16 0.36
C GLY A 44 -5.33 9.73 -1.07
N LEU A 45 -5.34 10.66 -2.04
CA LEU A 45 -5.56 10.33 -3.46
C LEU A 45 -4.48 9.40 -4.02
N TRP A 46 -3.22 9.58 -3.61
CA TRP A 46 -2.13 8.67 -4.00
C TRP A 46 -2.29 7.27 -3.40
N LEU A 47 -2.80 7.17 -2.16
CA LEU A 47 -3.13 5.87 -1.57
C LEU A 47 -4.36 5.21 -2.21
N VAL A 48 -5.34 5.98 -2.68
CA VAL A 48 -6.42 5.45 -3.51
C VAL A 48 -5.87 4.90 -4.83
N ALA A 49 -4.92 5.59 -5.47
CA ALA A 49 -4.25 5.06 -6.66
C ALA A 49 -3.50 3.75 -6.35
N ALA A 50 -2.81 3.65 -5.21
CA ALA A 50 -2.20 2.41 -4.75
C ALA A 50 -3.24 1.29 -4.60
N ALA A 51 -4.38 1.57 -3.99
CA ALA A 51 -5.45 0.60 -3.82
C ALA A 51 -5.98 0.08 -5.16
N VAL A 52 -6.16 0.96 -6.15
CA VAL A 52 -6.57 0.58 -7.51
C VAL A 52 -5.53 -0.33 -8.15
N LEU A 53 -4.24 0.01 -8.07
CA LEU A 53 -3.16 -0.83 -8.62
C LEU A 53 -3.06 -2.19 -7.93
N SER A 54 -3.20 -2.24 -6.60
CA SER A 54 -3.24 -3.49 -5.84
C SER A 54 -4.47 -4.33 -6.15
N SER A 55 -5.62 -3.71 -6.47
CA SER A 55 -6.85 -4.44 -6.78
C SER A 55 -6.77 -5.29 -8.05
N VAL A 56 -5.88 -4.93 -8.98
CA VAL A 56 -5.64 -5.65 -10.24
C VAL A 56 -4.32 -6.42 -10.23
N GLY A 57 -3.58 -6.43 -9.11
CA GLY A 57 -2.33 -7.17 -8.97
C GLY A 57 -1.10 -6.51 -9.58
N LEU A 58 -1.17 -5.23 -9.99
CA LEU A 58 0.01 -4.46 -10.43
C LEU A 58 0.95 -4.10 -9.26
N MET A 59 0.42 -4.15 -8.03
CA MET A 59 1.16 -4.08 -6.78
C MET A 59 0.75 -5.27 -5.90
N HIS A 60 1.71 -5.95 -5.29
CA HIS A 60 1.51 -7.07 -4.34
C HIS A 60 0.88 -8.36 -4.90
N GLY A 61 0.48 -8.37 -6.18
CA GLY A 61 0.03 -9.57 -6.87
C GLY A 61 1.23 -10.43 -7.26
N TYR A 62 1.33 -11.63 -6.70
CA TYR A 62 2.40 -12.56 -7.05
C TYR A 62 1.89 -13.98 -7.24
N ARG A 63 2.60 -14.74 -8.08
CA ARG A 63 2.41 -16.18 -8.24
C ARG A 63 3.76 -16.89 -8.19
N TRP A 64 3.75 -18.08 -7.62
CA TRP A 64 4.92 -18.94 -7.51
C TRP A 64 5.26 -19.58 -8.85
N THR A 65 6.54 -19.63 -9.16
CA THR A 65 7.11 -20.37 -10.30
C THR A 65 8.21 -21.32 -9.81
N LEU A 66 8.80 -22.12 -10.70
CA LEU A 66 9.76 -23.20 -10.36
C LEU A 66 11.09 -22.74 -9.73
N GLY A 67 11.24 -21.47 -9.37
CA GLY A 67 12.39 -20.97 -8.61
C GLY A 67 12.25 -19.54 -8.10
N ASP A 68 11.11 -18.87 -8.35
CA ASP A 68 10.93 -17.45 -8.06
C ASP A 68 9.44 -17.08 -7.97
N THR A 69 9.13 -15.84 -7.58
CA THR A 69 7.82 -15.22 -7.73
C THR A 69 7.79 -14.23 -8.87
N VAL A 70 6.68 -14.20 -9.60
CA VAL A 70 6.47 -13.22 -10.66
C VAL A 70 5.18 -12.45 -10.41
N LEU A 71 5.12 -11.22 -10.93
CA LEU A 71 3.93 -10.39 -10.90
C LEU A 71 2.74 -11.16 -11.48
N ASP A 72 1.63 -11.14 -10.74
CA ASP A 72 0.40 -11.80 -11.12
C ASP A 72 -0.71 -10.77 -11.23
N VAL A 73 -0.98 -10.32 -12.47
CA VAL A 73 -2.11 -9.43 -12.77
C VAL A 73 -3.37 -10.27 -12.83
N PHE A 74 -4.37 -9.92 -12.03
CA PHE A 74 -5.57 -10.71 -11.85
C PHE A 74 -6.84 -9.88 -12.04
N ALA A 75 -7.94 -10.55 -12.37
CA ALA A 75 -9.25 -9.93 -12.35
C ALA A 75 -9.78 -9.90 -10.89
N PRO A 76 -10.14 -8.73 -10.35
CA PRO A 76 -10.53 -8.57 -8.94
C PRO A 76 -11.64 -9.54 -8.48
N TRP A 77 -12.61 -9.80 -9.35
CA TRP A 77 -13.77 -10.65 -9.07
C TRP A 77 -13.45 -12.17 -9.06
N GLN A 78 -12.31 -12.58 -9.61
CA GLN A 78 -11.89 -13.98 -9.62
C GLN A 78 -11.08 -14.37 -8.38
N HIS A 79 -10.45 -13.39 -7.73
CA HIS A 79 -9.55 -13.59 -6.58
C HIS A 79 -9.81 -12.56 -5.48
N PRO A 80 -10.99 -12.59 -4.84
CA PRO A 80 -11.39 -11.59 -3.85
C PRO A 80 -10.47 -11.52 -2.63
N GLU A 81 -9.83 -12.63 -2.25
CA GLU A 81 -8.87 -12.72 -1.14
C GLU A 81 -7.61 -11.85 -1.37
N ARG A 82 -7.27 -11.55 -2.63
CA ARG A 82 -6.11 -10.73 -2.98
C ARG A 82 -6.37 -9.22 -2.82
N LEU A 83 -7.61 -8.83 -2.54
CA LEU A 83 -8.01 -7.44 -2.31
C LEU A 83 -7.60 -6.89 -0.93
N ASN A 84 -7.08 -7.73 -0.04
CA ASN A 84 -6.63 -7.29 1.30
C ASN A 84 -5.62 -6.13 1.25
N TRP A 85 -4.71 -6.14 0.27
CA TRP A 85 -3.77 -5.03 0.06
C TRP A 85 -4.47 -3.74 -0.35
N ALA A 86 -5.44 -3.82 -1.26
CA ALA A 86 -6.23 -2.67 -1.67
C ALA A 86 -7.02 -2.09 -0.49
N LEU A 87 -7.59 -2.95 0.36
CA LEU A 87 -8.29 -2.53 1.58
C LEU A 87 -7.35 -1.84 2.57
N GLY A 88 -6.11 -2.30 2.73
CA GLY A 88 -5.10 -1.65 3.56
C GLY A 88 -4.81 -0.21 3.10
N TYR A 89 -4.59 -0.03 1.79
CA TYR A 89 -4.40 1.30 1.21
C TYR A 89 -5.64 2.20 1.33
N LEU A 90 -6.85 1.65 1.16
CA LEU A 90 -8.09 2.40 1.37
C LEU A 90 -8.28 2.81 2.84
N ALA A 91 -7.92 1.96 3.79
CA ALA A 91 -7.97 2.29 5.21
C ALA A 91 -7.01 3.46 5.53
N MET A 92 -5.78 3.43 5.00
CA MET A 92 -4.84 4.54 5.14
C MET A 92 -5.36 5.82 4.44
N ALA A 93 -5.93 5.71 3.25
CA ALA A 93 -6.52 6.85 2.54
C ALA A 93 -7.67 7.49 3.35
N ALA A 94 -8.53 6.67 3.95
CA ALA A 94 -9.61 7.14 4.82
C ALA A 94 -9.07 7.93 6.02
N VAL A 95 -8.00 7.43 6.67
CA VAL A 95 -7.33 8.16 7.77
C VAL A 95 -6.82 9.52 7.28
N LEU A 96 -6.18 9.59 6.11
CA LEU A 96 -5.66 10.84 5.56
C LEU A 96 -6.76 11.82 5.13
N PHE A 97 -7.90 11.32 4.64
CA PHE A 97 -9.05 12.19 4.35
C PHE A 97 -9.74 12.72 5.61
N LEU A 98 -9.70 11.95 6.71
CA LEU A 98 -10.24 12.38 8.00
C LEU A 98 -9.30 13.33 8.73
N ALA A 99 -7.98 13.24 8.53
CA ALA A 99 -6.98 14.04 9.25
C ALA A 99 -7.31 15.55 9.27
N PRO A 100 -7.62 16.23 8.14
CA PRO A 100 -7.97 17.65 8.14
C PRO A 100 -9.18 18.03 9.01
N THR A 101 -10.06 17.08 9.31
CA THR A 101 -11.27 17.32 10.11
C THR A 101 -11.06 17.07 11.60
N VAL A 102 -10.03 16.30 11.96
CA VAL A 102 -9.77 15.86 13.34
C VAL A 102 -8.55 16.57 13.94
N THR A 103 -7.62 17.06 13.11
CA THR A 103 -6.39 17.71 13.57
C THR A 103 -6.49 19.22 13.52
N GLU A 104 -6.11 19.89 14.60
CA GLU A 104 -5.87 21.33 14.62
C GLU A 104 -4.43 21.62 14.17
N PRO A 105 -4.19 22.72 13.43
CA PRO A 105 -2.84 23.13 13.09
C PRO A 105 -2.09 23.55 14.35
N ASP A 106 -1.00 22.86 14.66
CA ASP A 106 -0.09 23.26 15.74
C ASP A 106 0.57 24.61 15.40
N GLU A 107 0.17 25.69 16.07
CA GLU A 107 0.81 27.02 16.02
C GLU A 107 2.09 26.96 16.88
N VAL A 108 3.18 26.46 16.31
CA VAL A 108 4.50 26.62 16.94
C VAL A 108 5.00 28.02 16.58
N ASP A 109 4.54 29.01 17.33
CA ASP A 109 4.99 30.40 17.21
C ASP A 109 6.43 30.51 17.73
N HIS A 110 7.41 30.33 16.83
CA HIS A 110 8.81 30.62 17.10
C HIS A 110 9.09 32.11 16.91
N THR A 111 8.42 32.96 17.69
CA THR A 111 8.85 34.35 17.87
C THR A 111 9.92 34.39 18.96
N ALA A 112 11.18 34.40 18.54
CA ALA A 112 12.33 34.81 19.34
C ALA A 112 13.02 36.00 18.67
#